data_AF-A0A2M7XB01-F1
#
_entry.id   AF-A0A2M7XB01-F1
#
_cell.length_a   1.000
_cell.length_b   1.000
_cell.length_c   1.000
_cell.angle_alpha   90.00
_cell.angle_beta   90.00
_cell.angle_gamma   90.00
#
_symmetry.space_group_name_H-M   'P 1'
#
loop_
_entity.id
_entity.type
_entity.pdbx_description
1 polymer ?
#
loop_
_entity_poly.entity_id
_entity_poly.type
_entity_poly.pdbx_seq_one_letter_code
_entity_poly.pdbx_strand_id
1 'polypeptide(L)'
;MSLSDPIMRLLVYFATHFIGDFAFQSTWMVSEKGKSWEVLIYHVLVWSAPFVLLLLIPELQPYITPEGLLVNSLSHIVIDALKARYNVIKTIWQDQLCHLGVITILWAINWL
;
A
#
# COMPACT_ATOMS: atom_id res chain seq x y z
N MET A 1 10.73 -19.32 13.29
CA MET A 1 9.70 -18.94 12.29
C MET A 1 9.68 -20.00 11.23
N SER A 2 8.49 -20.46 10.86
CA SER A 2 8.34 -21.30 9.67
C SER A 2 8.64 -20.43 8.45
N LEU A 3 9.23 -20.98 7.38
CA LEU A 3 9.40 -20.26 6.10
C LEU A 3 8.05 -19.78 5.52
N SER A 4 6.93 -20.34 5.97
CA SER A 4 5.59 -19.86 5.64
C SER A 4 5.34 -18.43 6.11
N ASP A 5 5.85 -18.03 7.28
CA ASP A 5 5.40 -16.79 7.93
C ASP A 5 5.86 -15.53 7.18
N PRO A 6 7.13 -15.44 6.72
CA PRO A 6 7.58 -14.32 5.89
C PRO A 6 6.89 -14.27 4.52
N ILE A 7 6.63 -15.42 3.90
CA ILE A 7 5.95 -15.47 2.60
C ILE A 7 4.50 -15.01 2.76
N MET A 8 3.82 -15.43 3.83
CA MET A 8 2.46 -14.99 4.12
C MET A 8 2.37 -13.48 4.36
N ARG A 9 3.34 -12.88 5.06
CA ARG A 9 3.43 -11.41 5.21
C ARG A 9 3.48 -10.69 3.86
N LEU A 10 4.36 -11.16 2.96
CA LEU A 10 4.46 -10.59 1.61
C LEU A 10 3.14 -10.69 0.85
N LEU A 11 2.51 -11.87 0.86
CA LEU A 11 1.24 -12.09 0.17
C LEU A 11 0.10 -11.27 0.76
N VAL A 12 0.04 -11.13 2.09
CA VAL A 12 -0.94 -10.26 2.77
C VAL A 12 -0.78 -8.82 2.32
N TYR A 13 0.44 -8.26 2.33
CA TYR A 13 0.67 -6.88 1.90
C TYR A 13 0.38 -6.66 0.41
N PHE A 14 0.67 -7.63 -0.47
CA PHE A 14 0.26 -7.54 -1.88
C PHE A 14 -1.25 -7.54 -2.02
N ALA A 15 -1.96 -8.44 -1.33
CA ALA A 15 -3.41 -8.53 -1.40
C ALA A 15 -4.08 -7.25 -0.88
N THR A 16 -3.68 -6.76 0.29
CA THR A 16 -4.24 -5.52 0.87
C THR A 16 -3.90 -4.30 0.03
N HIS A 17 -2.71 -4.22 -0.57
CA HIS A 17 -2.36 -3.16 -1.52
C HIS A 17 -3.33 -3.11 -2.69
N PHE A 18 -3.56 -4.24 -3.37
CA PHE A 18 -4.47 -4.26 -4.52
C PHE A 18 -5.93 -4.00 -4.12
N ILE A 19 -6.40 -4.57 -3.01
CA ILE A 19 -7.75 -4.31 -2.51
C ILE A 19 -7.93 -2.83 -2.18
N GLY A 20 -6.96 -2.23 -1.49
CA GLY A 20 -6.97 -0.81 -1.13
C GLY A 20 -6.91 0.11 -2.35
N ASP A 21 -5.96 -0.13 -3.26
CA ASP A 21 -5.66 0.78 -4.38
C ASP A 21 -6.69 0.68 -5.51
N PHE A 22 -7.38 -0.46 -5.66
CA PHE A 22 -8.36 -0.68 -6.73
C PHE A 22 -9.79 -0.82 -6.24
N ALA A 23 -10.06 -1.72 -5.28
CA ALA A 23 -11.44 -2.01 -4.90
C ALA A 23 -12.03 -0.93 -4.01
N PHE A 24 -11.23 -0.33 -3.13
CA PHE A 24 -11.69 0.66 -2.16
C PHE A 24 -11.52 2.10 -2.64
N GLN A 25 -10.59 2.34 -3.58
CA GLN A 25 -10.43 3.64 -4.21
C GLN A 25 -11.66 4.01 -5.05
N SER A 26 -12.20 5.22 -4.84
CA SER A 26 -13.31 5.74 -5.64
C SER A 26 -12.84 6.45 -6.91
N THR A 27 -13.74 6.61 -7.88
CA THR A 27 -13.47 7.38 -9.11
C THR A 27 -13.09 8.83 -8.82
N TRP A 28 -13.69 9.44 -7.79
CA TRP A 28 -13.35 10.78 -7.32
C TRP A 28 -11.90 10.88 -6.81
N MET A 29 -11.45 9.90 -6.02
CA MET A 29 -10.06 9.86 -5.54
C MET A 29 -9.08 9.79 -6.71
N VAL A 30 -9.36 8.95 -7.71
CA VAL A 30 -8.52 8.82 -8.91
C VAL A 30 -8.38 10.17 -9.64
N SER A 31 -9.48 10.91 -9.83
CA SER A 31 -9.48 12.16 -10.59
C SER A 31 -8.88 13.35 -9.83
N GLU A 32 -8.90 13.31 -8.49
CA GLU A 32 -8.56 14.48 -7.66
C GLU A 32 -7.25 14.33 -6.86
N LYS A 33 -6.75 13.11 -6.61
CA LYS A 33 -5.52 12.91 -5.80
C LYS A 33 -4.27 13.58 -6.38
N GLY A 34 -4.21 13.74 -7.71
CA GLY A 34 -3.14 14.48 -8.39
C GLY A 34 -3.19 16.00 -8.17
N LYS A 35 -4.37 16.54 -7.86
CA LYS A 35 -4.61 17.99 -7.72
C LYS A 35 -4.54 18.41 -6.25
N SER A 36 -5.12 17.64 -5.34
CA SER A 36 -5.22 17.94 -3.90
C SER A 36 -4.44 16.96 -3.03
N TRP A 37 -3.57 17.48 -2.16
CA TRP A 37 -2.87 16.66 -1.15
C TRP A 37 -3.86 16.05 -0.16
N GLU A 38 -4.92 16.76 0.19
CA GLU A 38 -5.98 16.25 1.07
C GLU A 38 -6.61 14.97 0.48
N VAL A 39 -6.94 14.99 -0.81
CA VAL A 39 -7.54 13.83 -1.48
C VAL A 39 -6.56 12.67 -1.60
N LEU A 40 -5.27 12.96 -1.80
CA LEU A 40 -4.24 11.92 -1.75
C LEU A 40 -4.13 11.29 -0.35
N ILE A 41 -4.22 12.08 0.72
CA ILE A 41 -4.26 11.54 2.08
C ILE A 41 -5.51 10.68 2.30
N TYR A 42 -6.68 11.12 1.83
CA TYR A 42 -7.89 10.29 1.90
C TYR A 42 -7.76 8.99 1.12
N HIS A 43 -7.11 9.01 -0.04
CA HIS A 43 -6.79 7.80 -0.79
C HIS A 43 -5.94 6.85 0.06
N VAL A 44 -4.85 7.32 0.67
CA VAL A 44 -3.99 6.47 1.51
C VAL A 44 -4.72 5.95 2.76
N LEU A 45 -5.59 6.76 3.38
CA LEU A 45 -6.42 6.30 4.50
C LEU A 45 -7.37 5.18 4.07
N VAL A 46 -8.04 5.32 2.93
CA VAL A 46 -8.94 4.28 2.38
C VAL A 46 -8.17 3.06 1.91
N TRP A 47 -7.01 3.26 1.28
CA TRP A 47 -6.09 2.19 0.90
C TRP A 47 -5.60 1.39 2.12
N SER A 48 -5.46 2.03 3.28
CA SER A 48 -5.06 1.36 4.53
C SER A 48 -6.20 0.58 5.19
N ALA A 49 -7.46 0.79 4.79
CA ALA A 49 -8.61 0.19 5.45
C ALA A 49 -8.62 -1.36 5.45
N PRO A 50 -8.19 -2.08 4.39
CA PRO A 50 -8.04 -3.53 4.44
C PRO A 50 -7.08 -3.97 5.56
N PHE A 51 -5.97 -3.27 5.78
CA PHE A 51 -5.05 -3.59 6.89
C PHE A 51 -5.73 -3.43 8.25
N VAL A 52 -6.50 -2.36 8.45
CA VAL A 52 -7.27 -2.14 9.68
C VAL A 52 -8.26 -3.28 9.91
N LEU A 53 -8.96 -3.74 8.87
CA LEU A 53 -9.89 -4.87 8.97
C LEU A 53 -9.18 -6.17 9.34
N LEU A 54 -7.99 -6.44 8.79
CA LEU A 54 -7.20 -7.62 9.16
C LEU A 54 -6.68 -7.55 10.59
N LEU A 55 -6.35 -6.36 11.10
CA LEU A 55 -5.97 -6.19 12.50
C LEU A 55 -7.11 -6.50 13.49
N LEU A 56 -8.37 -6.53 13.03
CA LEU A 56 -9.51 -6.97 13.84
C LEU A 56 -9.62 -8.51 13.94
N ILE A 57 -8.84 -9.25 13.15
CA ILE A 57 -8.85 -10.73 13.10
C ILE A 57 -7.57 -11.23 13.79
N PRO A 58 -7.65 -11.81 15.01
CA PRO A 58 -6.47 -12.18 15.81
C PRO A 58 -5.46 -13.08 15.08
N GLU A 59 -5.93 -13.97 14.22
CA GLU A 59 -5.11 -14.90 13.44
C GLU A 59 -4.29 -14.20 12.35
N LEU A 60 -4.68 -12.99 11.94
CA LEU A 60 -4.04 -12.23 10.87
C LEU A 60 -3.13 -11.10 11.37
N GLN A 61 -3.31 -10.67 12.62
CA GLN A 61 -2.47 -9.65 13.25
C GLN A 61 -0.95 -9.91 13.12
N PRO A 62 -0.42 -11.15 13.28
CA PRO A 62 1.02 -11.41 13.21
C PRO A 62 1.66 -11.18 11.83
N TYR A 63 0.85 -11.02 10.78
CA TYR A 63 1.31 -10.75 9.42
C TYR A 63 1.38 -9.25 9.08
N ILE A 64 1.06 -8.37 10.03
CA ILE A 64 1.08 -6.91 9.86
C ILE A 64 2.03 -6.32 10.89
N THR A 65 3.05 -5.60 10.41
CA THR A 65 4.01 -4.89 11.25
C THR A 65 3.68 -3.40 11.27
N PRO A 66 3.72 -2.73 12.45
CA PRO A 66 3.52 -1.29 12.53
C PRO A 66 4.49 -0.48 11.66
N GLU A 67 5.77 -0.86 11.69
CA GLU A 67 6.84 -0.19 10.96
C GLU A 67 6.68 -0.39 9.45
N GLY A 68 6.41 -1.62 9.01
CA GLY A 68 6.18 -1.94 7.61
C GLY A 68 4.95 -1.23 7.06
N LEU A 69 3.84 -1.21 7.81
CA LEU A 69 2.63 -0.50 7.42
C LEU A 69 2.88 1.02 7.31
N LEU A 70 3.58 1.61 8.29
CA LEU A 70 3.90 3.03 8.28
C LEU A 70 4.75 3.41 7.06
N VAL A 71 5.85 2.69 6.81
CA VAL A 71 6.74 2.99 5.68
C VAL A 71 6.04 2.76 4.35
N ASN A 72 5.27 1.67 4.21
CA ASN A 72 4.50 1.39 3.01
C ASN A 72 3.45 2.48 2.73
N SER A 73 2.76 2.98 3.75
CA SER A 73 1.80 4.09 3.62
C SER A 73 2.49 5.37 3.15
N LEU A 74 3.63 5.71 3.74
CA LEU A 74 4.40 6.90 3.38
C LEU A 74 4.94 6.80 1.94
N SER A 75 5.44 5.64 1.53
CA SER A 75 5.86 5.42 0.14
C SER A 75 4.69 5.52 -0.82
N HIS A 76 3.49 5.07 -0.42
CA HIS A 76 2.29 5.15 -1.26
C HIS A 76 1.96 6.61 -1.62
N ILE A 77 2.01 7.51 -0.63
CA ILE A 77 1.84 8.96 -0.84
C ILE A 77 2.87 9.49 -1.85
N VAL A 78 4.14 9.12 -1.69
CA VAL A 78 5.22 9.59 -2.57
C VAL A 78 5.04 9.09 -3.99
N ILE A 79 4.81 7.79 -4.18
CA ILE A 79 4.68 7.17 -5.51
C ILE A 79 3.44 7.72 -6.24
N ASP A 80 2.32 7.83 -5.55
CA ASP A 80 1.10 8.41 -6.13
C ASP A 80 1.27 9.88 -6.49
N ALA A 81 2.01 10.67 -5.70
CA ALA A 81 2.33 12.05 -6.06
C ALA A 81 3.25 12.09 -7.31
N LEU A 82 4.25 11.21 -7.39
CA LEU A 82 5.12 11.11 -8.57
C LEU A 82 4.34 10.78 -9.84
N LYS A 83 3.30 9.93 -9.75
CA LYS A 83 2.42 9.60 -10.87
C LYS A 83 1.40 10.70 -11.16
N ALA A 84 0.53 11.01 -10.20
CA ALA A 84 -0.69 11.78 -10.42
C ALA A 84 -0.46 13.30 -10.39
N ARG A 85 0.59 13.78 -9.71
CA ARG A 85 0.90 15.22 -9.57
C ARG A 85 2.09 15.65 -10.42
N TYR A 86 3.18 14.89 -10.38
CA TYR A 86 4.44 15.29 -11.01
C TYR A 86 4.69 14.66 -12.38
N ASN A 87 3.86 13.70 -12.80
CA ASN A 87 3.96 13.02 -14.10
C ASN A 87 5.35 12.39 -14.36
N VAL A 88 6.03 11.97 -13.29
CA VAL A 88 7.31 11.24 -13.33
C VAL A 88 7.07 9.78 -13.70
N ILE A 89 6.06 9.17 -13.07
CA ILE A 89 5.59 7.81 -13.37
C ILE A 89 4.45 7.93 -14.38
N LYS A 90 4.59 7.29 -15.55
CA LYS A 90 3.69 7.53 -16.69
C LYS A 90 2.62 6.47 -16.87
N THR A 91 2.94 5.23 -16.52
CA THR A 91 2.04 4.10 -16.77
C THR A 91 1.62 3.44 -15.46
N ILE A 92 0.46 2.78 -15.49
CA ILE A 92 -0.04 2.03 -14.33
C ILE A 92 0.91 0.90 -13.92
N TRP A 93 1.57 0.23 -14.87
CA TRP A 93 2.49 -0.85 -14.52
C TRP A 93 3.75 -0.33 -13.81
N GLN A 94 4.25 0.87 -14.17
CA GLN A 94 5.40 1.48 -13.49
C GLN A 94 5.05 1.85 -12.05
N ASP A 95 3.87 2.43 -11.87
CA ASP A 95 3.29 2.77 -10.57
C ASP A 95 3.18 1.54 -9.65
N GLN A 96 2.54 0.48 -10.13
CA GLN A 96 2.38 -0.74 -9.36
C GLN A 96 3.73 -1.45 -9.12
N LEU A 97 4.67 -1.40 -10.07
CA LEU A 97 6.02 -1.91 -9.85
C LEU A 97 6.75 -1.16 -8.74
N CYS A 98 6.60 0.17 -8.64
CA CYS A 98 7.18 0.95 -7.55
C CYS A 98 6.57 0.54 -6.20
N HIS A 99 5.24 0.44 -6.09
CA HIS A 99 4.56 0.05 -4.86
C HIS A 99 4.95 -1.36 -4.40
N LEU A 100 4.84 -2.36 -5.29
CA LEU A 100 5.24 -3.74 -4.99
C LEU A 100 6.75 -3.86 -4.72
N GLY A 101 7.56 -3.02 -5.35
CA GLY A 101 8.99 -2.91 -5.09
C GLY A 101 9.27 -2.50 -3.65
N VAL A 102 8.58 -1.49 -3.13
CA VAL A 102 8.71 -1.09 -1.71
C VAL A 102 8.30 -2.22 -0.78
N ILE A 103 7.15 -2.85 -1.02
CA ILE A 103 6.69 -3.99 -0.20
C ILE A 103 7.74 -5.11 -0.22
N THR A 104 8.29 -5.44 -1.39
CA THR A 104 9.32 -6.49 -1.53
C THR A 104 10.61 -6.12 -0.81
N ILE A 105 11.02 -4.84 -0.84
CA ILE A 105 12.19 -4.35 -0.11
C ILE A 105 11.96 -4.49 1.40
N LEU A 106 10.81 -4.03 1.90
CA LEU A 106 10.44 -4.13 3.31
C LEU A 106 10.44 -5.59 3.78
N TRP A 107 9.92 -6.49 2.96
CA TRP A 107 9.96 -7.93 3.22
C TRP A 107 11.40 -8.44 3.30
N ALA A 108 12.24 -8.09 2.32
CA ALA A 108 13.62 -8.55 2.25
C ALA A 108 14.48 -8.09 3.43
N ILE A 109 14.15 -6.96 4.05
CA ILE A 109 14.84 -6.44 5.24
C ILE A 109 14.15 -6.84 6.56
N ASN A 110 13.17 -7.75 6.53
CA ASN A 110 12.37 -8.21 7.69
C ASN A 110 11.59 -7.10 8.40
N TRP A 111 11.11 -6.11 7.65
CA TRP A 111 10.23 -5.05 8.15
C TRP A 111 8.75 -5.35 7.90
N LEU A 112 8.42 -6.40 7.14
CA LEU A 112 7.08 -6.98 7.06
C LEU A 112 6.94 -8.21 7.94
#